data_AF-A0A7C7VUT3-F1
#
_entry.id   AF-A0A7C7VUT3-F1
#
_cell.length_a   1.000
_cell.length_b   1.000
_cell.length_c   1.000
_cell.angle_alpha   90.00
_cell.angle_beta   90.00
_cell.angle_gamma   90.00
#
_symmetry.space_group_name_H-M   'P 1'
#
loop_
_entity.id
_entity.type
_entity.pdbx_description
1 polymer ?
#
loop_
_entity_poly.entity_id
_entity_poly.type
_entity_poly.pdbx_seq_one_letter_code
_entity_poly.pdbx_strand_id
1 'polypeptide(L)'
;MNKHTGKAAATDAWLEFKGLPVLYTPYISFPLDDRRITGLLAPSFGNSEDNGYDTVIPYYWNIAPNYDLTVWARYMSKRGGMLSGDFRY
;
A
#
# COMPACT_ATOMS: atom_id res chain seq x y z
N MET A 1 10.73 -14.05 8.29
CA MET A 1 9.69 -14.87 7.63
C MET A 1 8.97 -15.68 8.70
N ASN A 2 7.67 -15.46 8.94
CA ASN A 2 6.92 -16.21 9.95
C ASN A 2 5.93 -17.18 9.26
N LYS A 3 6.22 -18.48 9.33
CA LYS A 3 5.43 -19.54 8.68
C LYS A 3 4.09 -19.79 9.38
N HIS A 4 3.91 -19.39 10.63
CA HIS A 4 2.64 -19.58 11.35
C HIS A 4 1.58 -18.57 10.87
N THR A 5 1.98 -17.33 10.63
CA THR A 5 1.08 -16.26 10.19
C THR A 5 0.97 -16.13 8.67
N GLY A 6 1.82 -16.82 7.89
CA GLY A 6 1.85 -16.69 6.43
C GLY A 6 2.31 -15.30 5.97
N LYS A 7 2.95 -14.53 6.86
CA LYS A 7 3.37 -13.15 6.61
C LYS A 7 4.88 -13.08 6.44
N ALA A 8 5.32 -12.48 5.34
CA ALA A 8 6.66 -11.92 5.23
C ALA A 8 6.57 -10.41 5.43
N ALA A 9 7.49 -9.89 6.24
CA ALA A 9 7.67 -8.46 6.44
C ALA A 9 9.15 -8.16 6.25
N ALA A 10 9.44 -7.05 5.58
CA ALA A 10 10.77 -6.50 5.40
C ALA A 10 10.75 -5.05 5.92
N THR A 11 11.75 -4.73 6.75
CA THR A 11 12.04 -3.37 7.23
C THR A 11 13.19 -2.80 6.41
N ASP A 12 13.19 -1.50 6.17
CA ASP A 12 14.21 -0.81 5.36
C ASP A 12 14.40 -1.43 3.96
N ALA A 13 13.28 -1.81 3.35
CA ALA A 13 13.27 -2.46 2.05
C ALA A 13 13.18 -1.43 0.92
N TRP A 14 13.96 -1.63 -0.14
CA TRP A 14 13.79 -0.90 -1.39
C TRP A 14 13.22 -1.83 -2.48
N LEU A 15 12.26 -1.32 -3.24
CA LEU A 15 11.79 -1.96 -4.46
C LEU A 15 12.81 -1.67 -5.56
N GLU A 16 13.33 -2.73 -6.18
CA GLU A 16 14.25 -2.64 -7.31
C GLU A 16 13.55 -3.05 -8.60
N PHE A 17 13.73 -2.25 -9.65
CA PHE A 17 13.31 -2.59 -11.01
C PHE A 17 14.54 -2.64 -11.91
N LYS A 18 14.87 -3.82 -12.43
CA LYS A 18 16.06 -4.07 -13.26
C LYS A 18 17.38 -3.56 -12.64
N GLY A 19 17.53 -3.70 -11.32
CA GLY A 19 18.71 -3.24 -10.57
C GLY A 19 18.73 -1.74 -10.26
N LEU A 20 17.67 -1.00 -10.57
CA LEU A 20 17.50 0.39 -10.15
C LEU A 20 16.52 0.45 -8.96
N PRO A 21 16.95 0.98 -7.80
CA PRO A 21 16.05 1.21 -6.68
C PRO A 21 15.04 2.31 -7.06
N VAL A 22 13.76 1.95 -7.10
CA VAL A 22 12.65 2.83 -7.52
C VAL A 22 11.80 3.31 -6.36
N LEU A 23 11.77 2.59 -5.24
CA LEU A 23 10.96 2.99 -4.09
C LEU A 23 11.59 2.50 -2.78
N TYR A 24 11.94 3.41 -1.87
CA TYR A 24 12.27 3.05 -0.50
C TYR A 24 10.99 2.93 0.33
N THR A 25 10.88 1.86 1.13
CA THR A 25 9.80 1.65 2.07
C THR A 25 10.37 1.23 3.43
N PRO A 26 10.09 1.98 4.53
CA PRO A 26 10.59 1.62 5.84
C PRO A 26 9.99 0.31 6.36
N TYR A 27 8.80 -0.05 5.89
CA TYR A 27 8.13 -1.30 6.20
C TYR A 27 7.25 -1.76 5.04
N ILE A 28 7.49 -2.96 4.54
CA ILE A 28 6.60 -3.64 3.58
C ILE A 28 6.27 -5.03 4.10
N SER A 29 5.02 -5.45 3.97
CA SER A 29 4.63 -6.82 4.27
C SER A 29 3.79 -7.40 3.16
N PHE A 30 4.17 -8.60 2.73
CA PHE A 30 3.49 -9.32 1.67
C PHE A 30 3.01 -10.69 2.16
N PRO A 31 1.86 -11.15 1.65
CA PRO A 31 1.37 -12.48 1.94
C PRO A 31 2.24 -13.53 1.27
N LEU A 32 2.55 -14.60 2.00
CA LEU A 32 3.22 -15.80 1.48
C LEU A 32 2.24 -16.87 1.00
N ASP A 33 0.93 -16.60 1.09
CA ASP A 33 -0.19 -17.53 0.90
C ASP A 33 -1.47 -16.73 0.59
N ASP A 34 -2.57 -17.36 0.17
CA ASP A 34 -3.83 -16.70 -0.23
C ASP A 34 -4.61 -16.03 0.94
N ARG A 35 -4.01 -15.93 2.12
CA ARG A 35 -4.62 -15.32 3.30
C ARG A 35 -4.67 -13.80 3.15
N ARG A 36 -5.79 -13.19 3.54
CA ARG A 36 -5.94 -11.73 3.63
C ARG A 36 -5.04 -11.19 4.74
N ILE A 37 -4.01 -10.43 4.39
CA ILE A 37 -3.05 -9.87 5.36
C ILE A 37 -3.07 -8.34 5.31
N THR A 38 -3.18 -7.71 6.48
CA THR A 38 -3.02 -6.27 6.69
C THR A 38 -1.63 -5.79 6.29
N GLY A 39 -1.57 -4.76 5.44
CA GLY A 39 -0.32 -4.21 4.95
C GLY A 39 -0.51 -3.00 4.04
N LEU A 40 0.61 -2.31 3.79
CA LEU A 40 0.68 -1.31 2.72
C LEU A 40 0.59 -2.04 1.38
N LEU A 41 -0.32 -1.57 0.53
CA LEU A 41 -0.39 -1.98 -0.86
C LEU A 41 0.59 -1.15 -1.69
N ALA A 42 0.88 -1.61 -2.91
CA ALA A 42 1.78 -0.90 -3.80
C ALA A 42 1.26 0.54 -4.05
N PRO A 43 2.06 1.58 -3.75
CA PRO A 43 1.66 2.94 -4.05
C PRO A 43 1.66 3.16 -5.57
N SER A 44 0.83 4.08 -6.03
CA SER A 44 0.79 4.51 -7.44
C SER A 44 1.11 5.98 -7.57
N PHE A 45 1.89 6.32 -8.60
CA PHE A 45 2.23 7.70 -8.93
C PHE A 45 1.73 8.02 -10.34
N GLY A 46 1.24 9.23 -10.56
CA GLY A 46 0.72 9.70 -11.84
C GLY A 46 0.98 11.18 -12.04
N ASN A 47 0.86 11.64 -13.28
CA ASN A 47 0.86 13.05 -13.61
C ASN A 47 -0.25 13.33 -14.63
N SER A 48 -1.08 14.33 -14.36
CA SER A 48 -2.18 14.72 -15.26
C SER A 48 -2.36 16.23 -15.28
N GLU A 49 -2.96 16.76 -16.36
CA GLU A 49 -3.24 18.20 -16.46
C GLU A 49 -4.21 18.68 -15.37
N ASP A 50 -5.18 17.86 -14.98
CA ASP A 50 -6.20 18.24 -14.00
C ASP A 50 -5.74 18.14 -12.53
N ASN A 51 -4.91 17.14 -12.20
CA ASN A 51 -4.50 16.88 -10.81
C ASN A 51 -3.03 17.23 -10.53
N GLY A 52 -2.22 17.44 -11.57
CA GLY A 52 -0.77 17.59 -11.46
C GLY A 52 -0.11 16.28 -11.05
N TYR A 53 0.91 16.36 -10.18
CA TYR A 53 1.54 15.19 -9.59
C TYR A 53 0.60 14.52 -8.59
N ASP A 54 0.35 13.23 -8.79
CA ASP A 54 -0.64 12.46 -8.07
C ASP A 54 0.02 11.24 -7.43
N THR A 55 -0.11 11.09 -6.13
CA THR A 55 0.44 9.98 -5.36
C THR A 55 -0.66 9.33 -4.55
N VAL A 56 -0.85 8.03 -4.70
CA VAL A 56 -1.80 7.25 -3.90
C VAL A 56 -1.05 6.20 -3.10
N ILE A 57 -1.29 6.19 -1.79
CA ILE A 57 -0.73 5.22 -0.84
C ILE A 57 -1.91 4.44 -0.24
N PRO A 58 -2.17 3.22 -0.72
CA PRO A 58 -3.23 2.38 -0.19
C PRO A 58 -2.75 1.56 1.01
N TYR A 59 -3.58 1.49 2.04
CA TYR A 59 -3.39 0.67 3.23
C TYR A 59 -4.58 -0.26 3.40
N TYR A 60 -4.32 -1.57 3.30
CA TYR A 60 -5.32 -2.59 3.54
C TYR A 60 -5.25 -3.08 4.98
N TRP A 61 -6.39 -3.06 5.67
CA TRP A 61 -6.55 -3.51 7.04
C TRP A 61 -7.60 -4.61 7.11
N ASN A 62 -7.13 -5.84 7.26
CA ASN A 62 -7.96 -6.97 7.64
C ASN A 62 -8.19 -6.93 9.16
N ILE A 63 -9.39 -6.58 9.59
CA ILE A 63 -9.72 -6.42 11.01
C ILE A 63 -10.24 -7.75 11.57
N ALA A 64 -11.07 -8.45 10.80
CA ALA A 64 -11.55 -9.81 11.09
C ALA A 64 -11.89 -10.56 9.80
N PRO A 65 -12.06 -11.89 9.84
CA PRO A 65 -12.34 -12.69 8.63
C PRO A 65 -13.55 -12.23 7.80
N ASN A 66 -14.48 -11.51 8.42
CA ASN A 66 -15.71 -11.00 7.81
C ASN A 66 -15.72 -9.49 7.56
N TYR A 67 -14.75 -8.70 8.07
CA TYR A 67 -14.72 -7.27 7.78
C TYR A 67 -13.30 -6.72 7.58
N ASP A 68 -13.16 -5.92 6.54
CA ASP A 68 -11.92 -5.26 6.18
C ASP A 68 -12.11 -3.79 5.79
N LEU A 69 -11.03 -3.03 5.91
CA LEU A 69 -10.97 -1.61 5.61
C LEU A 69 -9.79 -1.36 4.67
N THR A 70 -10.04 -0.72 3.53
CA THR A 70 -8.99 -0.21 2.66
C THR A 70 -9.00 1.31 2.72
N VAL A 71 -7.88 1.92 3.14
CA VAL A 71 -7.72 3.37 3.19
C VAL A 71 -6.78 3.80 2.08
N TRP A 72 -7.14 4.83 1.32
CA TRP A 72 -6.29 5.45 0.31
C TRP A 72 -5.92 6.86 0.75
N ALA A 73 -4.65 7.08 1.05
CA ALA A 73 -4.09 8.41 1.20
C ALA A 73 -3.60 8.89 -0.17
N ARG A 74 -4.33 9.81 -0.78
CA ARG A 74 -4.01 10.40 -2.09
C ARG A 74 -3.53 11.83 -1.91
N TYR A 75 -2.50 12.22 -2.65
CA TYR A 75 -2.00 13.58 -2.71
C TYR A 75 -1.94 14.03 -4.17
N MET A 76 -2.60 15.13 -4.48
CA MET A 76 -2.64 15.74 -5.80
C MET A 76 -2.06 17.14 -5.72
N SER A 77 -1.01 17.46 -6.48
CA SER A 77 -0.33 18.75 -6.36
C SER A 77 -1.23 19.96 -6.68
N LYS A 78 -2.25 19.78 -7.53
CA LYS A 78 -3.21 20.85 -7.88
C LYS A 78 -4.48 20.87 -7.01
N ARG A 79 -4.78 19.78 -6.29
CA ARG A 79 -6.04 19.64 -5.52
C ARG A 79 -5.86 19.41 -4.03
N GLY A 80 -4.63 19.20 -3.56
CA GLY A 80 -4.30 18.90 -2.17
C GLY A 80 -4.42 17.40 -1.82
N GLY A 81 -4.50 17.13 -0.52
CA GLY A 81 -4.66 15.78 0.03
C GLY A 81 -6.11 15.30 0.01
N MET A 82 -6.29 14.01 -0.25
CA MET A 82 -7.56 13.31 -0.21
C MET A 82 -7.36 12.01 0.59
N LEU A 83 -8.25 11.75 1.53
CA LEU A 83 -8.29 10.50 2.27
C LEU A 83 -9.61 9.79 1.95
N SER A 84 -9.53 8.59 1.39
CA SER A 84 -10.69 7.76 1.06
C SER A 84 -10.63 6.47 1.85
N GLY A 85 -11.78 5.87 2.16
CA GLY A 85 -11.87 4.57 2.81
C GLY A 85 -12.98 3.73 2.19
N ASP A 86 -12.72 2.43 2.02
CA ASP A 86 -13.70 1.42 1.65
C ASP A 86 -13.77 0.39 2.78
N PHE A 87 -14.95 0.28 3.40
CA PHE A 87 -15.21 -0.64 4.49
C PHE A 87 -16.18 -1.71 4.02
N ARG A 88 -15.76 -2.96 4.15
CA ARG A 88 -16.54 -4.14 3.74
C ARG A 88 -16.82 -5.00 4.97
N TYR A 89 -18.03 -5.54 5.09
CA TYR A 89 -18.51 -6.33 6.23
C TYR A 89 -19.33 -7.56 5.81
#